data_AF-E2E7X7-F1
#
_entry.id   AF-E2E7X7-F1
#
_cell.length_a   1.000
_cell.length_b   1.000
_cell.length_c   1.000
_cell.angle_alpha   90.00
_cell.angle_beta   90.00
_cell.angle_gamma   90.00
#
_symmetry.space_group_name_H-M   'P 1'
#
loop_
_entity.id
_entity.type
_entity.pdbx_description
1 polymer ?
#
loop_
_entity_poly.entity_id
_entity_poly.type
_entity_poly.pdbx_seq_one_letter_code
_entity_poly.pdbx_strand_id
1 'polypeptide(L)'
;STQNIINEMRNRIVIPLSTLEMNLTRASTGQEFALALYHYIEQVQAVEHLESWRRVAEDNGYLELAREHEQAWNSISALLDEFVEVLGEESLDLTSFIEIVMTGLDALEFSLLPPALDQVVLSDMENAKLLNMKVIFAIGMNDGVMPLRQKDKGILSDQDRDFLREQNSNLKASAKNNIGEEDLLAYKIVSLPSDKLFLSYPAADEEGKVLTESNYLRKIKGQ
;
A
#
# COMPACT_ATOMS: atom_id res chain seq x y z
N SER A 1 9.72 23.23 -42.04
CA SER A 1 8.31 23.05 -42.47
C SER A 1 7.59 22.25 -41.41
N THR A 2 6.26 22.36 -41.30
CA THR A 2 5.43 21.59 -40.34
C THR A 2 5.72 20.08 -40.36
N GLN A 3 6.08 19.54 -41.54
CA GLN A 3 6.48 18.14 -41.72
C GLN A 3 7.74 17.76 -40.92
N ASN A 4 8.72 18.65 -40.80
CA ASN A 4 9.95 18.37 -40.04
C ASN A 4 9.65 18.28 -38.54
N ILE A 5 8.78 19.16 -38.02
CA ILE A 5 8.37 19.14 -36.61
C ILE A 5 7.59 17.85 -36.30
N ILE A 6 6.68 17.43 -37.18
CA ILE A 6 5.94 16.16 -37.02
C ILE A 6 6.90 14.97 -37.00
N ASN A 7 7.88 14.94 -37.92
CA ASN A 7 8.87 13.86 -37.99
C ASN A 7 9.80 13.86 -36.76
N GLU A 8 10.22 15.04 -36.27
CA GLU A 8 11.01 15.16 -35.05
C GLU A 8 10.24 14.66 -33.83
N MET A 9 8.98 15.07 -33.66
CA MET A 9 8.13 14.62 -32.55
C MET A 9 7.88 13.12 -32.61
N ARG A 10 7.62 12.58 -33.81
CA ARG A 10 7.50 11.13 -34.02
C ARG A 10 8.79 10.44 -33.59
N ASN A 11 9.95 10.93 -34.01
CA ASN A 11 11.23 10.29 -33.69
C ASN A 11 11.53 10.32 -32.18
N ARG A 12 11.14 11.37 -31.46
CA ARG A 12 11.27 11.43 -29.99
C ARG A 12 10.48 10.36 -29.26
N ILE A 13 9.39 9.86 -29.84
CA ILE A 13 8.54 8.81 -29.26
C ILE A 13 8.98 7.43 -29.76
N VAL A 14 9.15 7.29 -31.07
CA VAL A 14 9.41 5.99 -31.71
C VAL A 14 10.79 5.46 -31.35
N ILE A 15 11.83 6.31 -31.34
CA ILE A 15 13.20 5.83 -31.12
C ILE A 15 13.36 5.15 -29.75
N PRO A 16 12.98 5.77 -28.61
CA PRO A 16 13.11 5.12 -27.30
C PRO A 16 12.29 3.83 -27.18
N LEU A 17 11.06 3.82 -27.69
CA LEU A 17 10.20 2.64 -27.65
C LEU A 17 10.74 1.48 -28.49
N SER A 18 11.22 1.77 -29.70
CA SER A 18 11.84 0.75 -30.55
C SER A 18 13.15 0.23 -29.96
N THR A 19 13.95 1.08 -29.31
CA THR A 19 15.15 0.65 -28.58
C THR A 19 14.78 -0.27 -27.40
N LEU A 20 13.76 0.09 -26.62
CA LEU A 20 13.26 -0.75 -25.53
C LEU A 20 12.77 -2.11 -26.05
N GLU A 21 11.91 -2.12 -27.07
CA GLU A 21 11.40 -3.36 -27.69
C GLU A 21 12.54 -4.27 -28.17
N MET A 22 13.53 -3.69 -28.85
CA MET A 22 14.70 -4.43 -29.32
C MET A 22 15.53 -5.00 -28.17
N ASN A 23 15.71 -4.25 -27.07
CA ASN A 23 16.49 -4.72 -25.93
C ASN A 23 15.74 -5.81 -25.16
N LEU A 24 14.42 -5.66 -24.96
CA LEU A 24 13.58 -6.67 -24.30
C LEU A 24 13.49 -7.97 -25.11
N THR A 25 13.40 -7.89 -26.43
CA THR A 25 13.35 -9.10 -27.29
C THR A 25 14.66 -9.88 -27.35
N ARG A 26 15.78 -9.22 -27.02
CA ARG A 26 17.13 -9.83 -26.98
C ARG A 26 17.53 -10.29 -25.59
N ALA A 27 16.85 -9.81 -24.56
CA ALA A 27 17.08 -10.21 -23.18
C ALA A 27 16.61 -11.65 -22.93
N SER A 28 17.37 -12.34 -22.09
CA SER A 28 17.20 -13.75 -21.76
C SER A 28 17.31 -14.01 -20.26
N THR A 29 17.93 -13.10 -19.51
CA THR A 29 18.03 -13.14 -18.05
C THR A 29 17.30 -11.98 -17.39
N GLY A 30 16.94 -12.13 -16.10
CA GLY A 30 16.33 -11.06 -15.33
C GLY A 30 17.16 -9.77 -15.36
N GLN A 31 18.48 -9.88 -15.23
CA GLN A 31 19.37 -8.71 -15.29
C GLN A 31 19.30 -7.99 -16.63
N GLU A 32 19.23 -8.70 -17.75
CA GLU A 32 19.12 -8.09 -19.08
C GLU A 32 17.79 -7.37 -19.27
N PHE A 33 16.68 -7.92 -18.75
CA PHE A 33 15.38 -7.25 -18.78
C PHE A 33 15.36 -5.99 -17.92
N ALA A 34 15.84 -6.06 -16.67
CA ALA A 34 15.92 -4.91 -15.78
C ALA A 34 16.79 -3.79 -16.37
N LEU A 35 17.93 -4.15 -16.98
CA LEU A 35 18.81 -3.20 -17.65
C LEU A 35 18.17 -2.56 -18.88
N ALA A 36 17.41 -3.33 -19.67
CA ALA A 36 16.66 -2.80 -20.81
C ALA A 36 15.64 -1.73 -20.38
N LEU A 37 14.92 -1.97 -19.28
CA LEU A 37 13.97 -1.01 -18.71
C LEU A 37 14.68 0.21 -18.12
N TYR A 38 15.74 0.00 -17.35
CA TYR A 38 16.54 1.09 -16.77
C TYR A 38 17.11 2.03 -17.85
N HIS A 39 17.69 1.47 -18.92
CA HIS A 39 18.21 2.28 -20.03
C HIS A 39 17.13 3.05 -20.77
N TYR A 40 15.93 2.49 -20.89
CA TYR A 40 14.80 3.23 -21.45
C TYR A 40 14.45 4.44 -20.57
N ILE A 41 14.42 4.26 -19.26
CA ILE A 41 14.13 5.34 -18.29
C ILE A 41 15.18 6.47 -18.40
N GLU A 42 16.46 6.12 -18.51
CA GLU A 42 17.52 7.11 -18.78
C GLU A 42 17.37 7.78 -20.14
N GLN A 43 17.07 7.01 -21.20
CA GLN A 43 16.94 7.53 -22.56
C GLN A 43 15.83 8.57 -22.69
N VAL A 44 14.72 8.38 -21.97
CA VAL A 44 13.60 9.35 -21.94
C VAL A 44 13.79 10.45 -20.91
N GLN A 45 14.93 10.48 -20.20
CA GLN A 45 15.26 11.47 -19.17
C GLN A 45 14.17 11.57 -18.09
N ALA A 46 13.63 10.42 -17.66
CA ALA A 46 12.50 10.43 -16.75
C ALA A 46 12.86 11.06 -15.40
N VAL A 47 14.10 10.87 -14.93
CA VAL A 47 14.58 11.42 -13.66
C VAL A 47 14.61 12.95 -13.72
N GLU A 48 15.09 13.52 -14.82
CA GLU A 48 15.10 14.97 -15.04
C GLU A 48 13.69 15.54 -15.16
N HIS A 49 12.76 14.78 -15.76
CA HIS A 49 11.35 15.16 -15.81
C HIS A 49 10.70 15.13 -14.42
N LEU A 50 10.95 14.10 -13.61
CA LEU A 50 10.49 14.01 -12.22
C LEU A 50 11.04 15.18 -11.38
N GLU A 51 12.32 15.51 -11.52
CA GLU A 51 12.93 16.66 -10.83
C GLU A 51 12.31 17.99 -11.27
N SER A 52 11.99 18.15 -12.56
CA SER A 52 11.27 19.32 -13.05
C SER A 52 9.87 19.41 -12.45
N TRP A 53 9.14 18.30 -12.36
CA TRP A 53 7.81 18.27 -11.76
C TRP A 53 7.84 18.53 -10.27
N ARG A 54 8.84 17.99 -9.56
CA ARG A 54 9.09 18.29 -8.15
C ARG A 54 9.21 19.79 -7.91
N ARG A 55 10.06 20.48 -8.68
CA ARG A 55 10.23 21.94 -8.56
C ARG A 55 8.95 22.72 -8.83
N VAL A 56 8.20 22.33 -9.87
CA VAL A 56 6.91 22.95 -10.17
C VAL A 56 5.93 22.74 -9.02
N ALA A 57 5.88 21.55 -8.42
CA ALA A 57 5.03 21.28 -7.27
C ALA A 57 5.44 22.12 -6.05
N GLU A 58 6.75 22.26 -5.77
CA GLU A 58 7.29 23.12 -4.70
C GLU A 58 6.92 24.60 -4.89
N ASP A 59 7.12 25.13 -6.09
CA ASP A 59 6.84 26.53 -6.43
C ASP A 59 5.34 26.87 -6.26
N ASN A 60 4.47 25.87 -6.43
CA ASN A 60 3.03 25.99 -6.24
C ASN A 60 2.56 25.63 -4.82
N GLY A 61 3.48 25.27 -3.91
CA GLY A 61 3.17 24.89 -2.53
C GLY A 61 2.62 23.47 -2.34
N TYR A 62 2.65 22.63 -3.37
CA TYR A 62 2.22 21.23 -3.32
C TYR A 62 3.36 20.31 -2.82
N LEU A 63 3.70 20.46 -1.54
CA LEU A 63 4.84 19.74 -0.93
C LEU A 63 4.68 18.21 -0.92
N GLU A 64 3.45 17.71 -0.83
CA GLU A 64 3.16 16.28 -0.87
C GLU A 64 3.47 15.70 -2.27
N LEU A 65 2.91 16.32 -3.31
CA LEU A 65 3.16 15.95 -4.70
C LEU A 65 4.65 16.04 -5.08
N ALA A 66 5.36 17.06 -4.58
CA ALA A 66 6.80 17.17 -4.78
C ALA A 66 7.55 15.94 -4.21
N ARG A 67 7.17 15.48 -3.02
CA ARG A 67 7.75 14.29 -2.41
C ARG A 67 7.37 13.00 -3.13
N GLU A 68 6.16 12.89 -3.67
CA GLU A 68 5.78 11.74 -4.50
C GLU A 68 6.69 11.63 -5.73
N HIS A 69 6.98 12.74 -6.41
CA HIS A 69 7.93 12.75 -7.53
C HIS A 69 9.35 12.35 -7.13
N GLU A 70 9.83 12.81 -5.97
CA GLU A 70 11.14 12.43 -5.42
C GLU A 70 11.20 10.93 -5.09
N GLN A 71 10.13 10.39 -4.51
CA GLN A 71 10.08 8.99 -4.09
C GLN A 71 9.91 8.03 -5.28
N ALA A 72 9.18 8.43 -6.32
CA ALA A 72 8.88 7.56 -7.46
C ALA A 72 10.13 6.94 -8.10
N TRP A 73 11.19 7.74 -8.30
CA TRP A 73 12.43 7.21 -8.86
C TRP A 73 13.11 6.21 -7.91
N ASN A 74 13.25 6.58 -6.63
CA ASN A 74 13.89 5.72 -5.63
C ASN A 74 13.15 4.39 -5.49
N SER A 75 11.81 4.39 -5.52
CA SER A 75 11.01 3.17 -5.44
C SER A 75 11.17 2.29 -6.68
N ILE A 76 11.22 2.86 -7.88
CA ILE A 76 11.45 2.09 -9.11
C ILE A 76 12.87 1.51 -9.13
N SER A 77 13.89 2.30 -8.75
CA SER A 77 15.27 1.83 -8.67
C SER A 77 15.40 0.69 -7.67
N ALA A 78 14.85 0.84 -6.46
CA ALA A 78 14.88 -0.20 -5.44
C ALA A 78 14.18 -1.49 -5.90
N LEU A 79 13.03 -1.36 -6.58
CA LEU A 79 12.32 -2.51 -7.16
C LEU A 79 13.20 -3.26 -8.18
N LEU A 80 13.89 -2.54 -9.06
CA LEU A 80 14.78 -3.16 -10.05
C LEU A 80 16.01 -3.78 -9.41
N ASP A 81 16.58 -3.15 -8.39
CA ASP A 81 17.72 -3.68 -7.64
C ASP A 81 17.34 -5.00 -6.93
N GLU A 82 16.21 -5.04 -6.23
CA GLU A 82 15.70 -6.26 -5.58
C GLU A 82 15.37 -7.35 -6.60
N PHE A 83 14.77 -6.97 -7.73
CA PHE A 83 14.49 -7.91 -8.82
C PHE A 83 15.78 -8.56 -9.35
N VAL A 84 16.82 -7.77 -9.59
CA VAL A 84 18.11 -8.30 -10.07
C VAL A 84 18.82 -9.12 -8.99
N GLU A 85 18.71 -8.74 -7.72
CA GLU A 85 19.29 -9.51 -6.61
C GLU A 85 18.69 -10.92 -6.53
N VAL A 86 17.38 -11.06 -6.74
CA VAL A 86 16.68 -12.35 -6.61
C VAL A 86 16.68 -13.15 -7.91
N LEU A 87 16.47 -12.50 -9.06
CA LEU A 87 16.21 -13.17 -10.35
C LEU A 87 17.19 -12.76 -11.46
N GLY A 88 18.26 -12.04 -11.14
CA GLY A 88 19.18 -11.47 -12.13
C GLY A 88 19.84 -12.50 -13.04
N GLU A 89 20.28 -13.62 -12.48
CA GLU A 89 20.92 -14.72 -13.22
C GLU A 89 19.92 -15.73 -13.81
N GLU A 90 18.65 -15.65 -13.41
CA GLU A 90 17.62 -16.60 -13.84
C GLU A 90 17.18 -16.31 -15.28
N SER A 91 16.95 -17.38 -16.04
CA SER A 91 16.36 -17.26 -17.37
C SER A 91 14.86 -17.02 -17.24
N LEU A 92 14.38 -15.94 -17.86
CA LEU A 92 12.99 -15.51 -17.80
C LEU A 92 12.48 -15.22 -19.21
N ASP A 93 11.16 -15.33 -19.41
CA ASP A 93 10.51 -14.77 -20.57
C ASP A 93 9.97 -13.36 -20.29
N LEU A 94 9.71 -12.61 -21.36
CA LEU A 94 9.24 -11.23 -21.26
C LEU A 94 7.91 -11.12 -20.48
N THR A 95 7.02 -12.11 -20.63
CA THR A 95 5.72 -12.12 -19.94
C THR A 95 5.91 -12.19 -18.43
N SER A 96 6.75 -13.10 -17.95
CA SER A 96 7.08 -13.28 -16.53
C SER A 96 7.74 -12.04 -15.96
N PHE A 97 8.69 -11.44 -16.70
CA PHE A 97 9.29 -10.16 -16.31
C PHE A 97 8.24 -9.06 -16.11
N ILE A 98 7.33 -8.89 -17.09
CA ILE A 98 6.26 -7.88 -17.01
C ILE A 98 5.35 -8.15 -15.80
N GLU A 99 4.91 -9.39 -15.60
CA GLU A 99 4.02 -9.75 -14.48
C GLU A 99 4.67 -9.43 -13.12
N ILE A 100 5.95 -9.79 -12.94
CA ILE A 100 6.66 -9.56 -11.68
C ILE A 100 6.85 -8.06 -11.44
N VAL A 101 7.33 -7.31 -12.44
CA VAL A 101 7.55 -5.87 -12.30
C VAL A 101 6.23 -5.14 -12.06
N MET A 102 5.16 -5.47 -12.78
CA MET A 102 3.83 -4.88 -12.55
C MET A 102 3.30 -5.17 -11.15
N THR A 103 3.45 -6.41 -10.67
CA THR A 103 3.07 -6.78 -9.30
C THR A 103 3.88 -6.00 -8.27
N GLY A 104 5.18 -5.83 -8.51
CA GLY A 104 6.04 -5.00 -7.65
C GLY A 104 5.61 -3.54 -7.62
N LEU A 105 5.31 -2.96 -8.78
CA LEU A 105 4.82 -1.58 -8.90
C LEU A 105 3.46 -1.38 -8.20
N ASP A 106 2.54 -2.33 -8.33
CA ASP A 106 1.23 -2.29 -7.65
C ASP A 106 1.35 -2.37 -6.12
N ALA A 107 2.42 -3.00 -5.62
CA ALA A 107 2.71 -3.12 -4.20
C ALA A 107 3.52 -1.93 -3.63
N LEU A 108 3.98 -0.99 -4.46
CA LEU A 108 4.73 0.18 -3.99
C LEU A 108 3.81 1.13 -3.23
N GLU A 109 4.17 1.41 -1.97
CA GLU A 109 3.55 2.44 -1.16
C GLU A 109 4.50 3.63 -1.00
N PHE A 110 3.98 4.84 -1.21
CA PHE A 110 4.73 6.05 -0.90
C PHE A 110 4.82 6.25 0.61
N SER A 111 5.98 6.68 1.09
CA SER A 111 6.20 6.96 2.51
C SER A 111 5.31 8.12 2.97
N LEU A 112 4.60 7.88 4.07
CA LEU A 112 3.71 8.85 4.71
C LEU A 112 4.47 10.09 5.15
N LEU A 113 3.81 11.25 5.09
CA LEU A 113 4.34 12.50 5.64
C LEU A 113 4.74 12.31 7.11
N PRO A 114 5.94 12.78 7.53
CA PRO A 114 6.30 12.81 8.93
C PRO A 114 5.24 13.59 9.72
N PRO A 115 4.87 13.12 10.92
CA PRO A 115 3.83 13.76 11.72
C PRO A 115 4.19 15.22 12.02
N ALA A 116 3.24 16.13 11.80
CA ALA A 116 3.37 17.54 12.15
C ALA A 116 3.24 17.75 13.67
N LEU A 117 3.68 18.93 14.16
CA LEU A 117 3.68 19.25 15.59
C LEU A 117 2.25 19.40 16.16
N ASP A 118 1.31 19.89 15.35
CA ASP A 118 -0.12 20.00 15.68
C ASP A 118 -0.94 19.31 14.59
N GLN A 119 -1.45 18.12 14.90
CA GLN A 119 -2.16 17.29 13.93
C GLN A 119 -3.24 16.43 14.57
N VAL A 120 -4.21 16.04 13.76
CA VAL A 120 -5.14 14.96 14.07
C VAL A 120 -4.55 13.66 13.51
N VAL A 121 -4.43 12.64 14.36
CA VAL A 121 -3.95 11.31 13.94
C VAL A 121 -5.14 10.48 13.49
N LEU A 122 -5.16 10.12 12.21
CA LEU A 122 -6.07 9.11 11.66
C LEU A 122 -5.31 7.79 11.54
N SER A 123 -5.87 6.70 12.08
CA SER A 123 -5.26 5.38 12.04
C SER A 123 -6.34 4.32 12.13
N ASP A 124 -6.08 3.15 11.54
CA ASP A 124 -6.89 1.97 11.77
C ASP A 124 -6.87 1.59 13.25
N MET A 125 -8.00 1.04 13.74
CA MET A 125 -8.14 0.69 15.15
C MET A 125 -7.08 -0.31 15.61
N GLU A 126 -6.71 -1.28 14.77
CA GLU A 126 -5.68 -2.29 15.07
C GLU A 126 -4.26 -1.68 15.18
N ASN A 127 -3.92 -0.75 14.29
CA ASN A 127 -2.59 -0.17 14.17
C ASN A 127 -2.39 1.11 15.00
N ALA A 128 -3.47 1.66 15.57
CA ALA A 128 -3.43 2.90 16.30
C ALA A 128 -2.57 2.76 17.57
N LYS A 129 -1.40 3.40 17.56
CA LYS A 129 -0.56 3.60 18.76
C LYS A 129 -1.18 4.69 19.63
N LEU A 130 -2.28 4.37 20.29
CA LEU A 130 -3.11 5.28 21.09
C LEU A 130 -2.50 5.58 22.48
N LEU A 131 -1.30 6.15 22.56
CA LEU A 131 -0.72 6.56 23.84
C LEU A 131 -1.05 8.02 24.15
N ASN A 132 -1.59 8.28 25.36
CA ASN A 132 -1.84 9.63 25.91
C ASN A 132 -2.79 10.53 25.10
N MET A 133 -3.82 9.97 24.47
CA MET A 133 -4.81 10.76 23.72
C MET A 133 -5.78 11.48 24.68
N LYS A 134 -6.04 12.77 24.44
CA LYS A 134 -7.09 13.51 25.19
C LYS A 134 -8.48 13.18 24.68
N VAL A 135 -8.62 13.12 23.36
CA VAL A 135 -9.90 12.88 22.70
C VAL A 135 -9.72 11.77 21.66
N ILE A 136 -10.64 10.81 21.63
CA ILE A 136 -10.69 9.74 20.64
C ILE A 136 -12.04 9.76 19.92
N PHE A 137 -11.99 9.61 18.59
CA PHE A 137 -13.15 9.37 17.73
C PHE A 137 -13.04 7.97 17.13
N ALA A 138 -13.86 7.04 17.61
CA ALA A 138 -13.99 5.71 17.01
C ALA A 138 -15.12 5.73 15.98
N ILE A 139 -14.76 5.58 14.71
CA ILE A 139 -15.67 5.71 13.56
C ILE A 139 -15.91 4.34 12.96
N GLY A 140 -17.14 4.07 12.50
CA GLY A 140 -17.46 2.82 11.81
C GLY A 140 -17.68 1.63 12.74
N MET A 141 -18.14 1.87 13.97
CA MET A 141 -18.41 0.83 14.96
C MET A 141 -19.69 0.01 14.62
N ASN A 142 -19.69 -0.66 13.47
CA ASN A 142 -20.76 -1.51 12.99
C ASN A 142 -20.52 -2.99 13.33
N ASP A 143 -21.60 -3.78 13.36
CA ASP A 143 -21.51 -5.24 13.48
C ASP A 143 -20.75 -5.83 12.28
N GLY A 144 -19.75 -6.66 12.56
CA GLY A 144 -18.86 -7.25 11.54
C GLY A 144 -17.61 -6.41 11.21
N VAL A 145 -17.63 -5.12 11.49
CA VAL A 145 -16.43 -4.24 11.47
C VAL A 145 -15.74 -4.30 12.83
N MET A 146 -16.53 -4.17 13.90
CA MET A 146 -16.04 -4.35 15.26
C MET A 146 -17.07 -5.13 16.10
N PRO A 147 -16.76 -6.34 16.60
CA PRO A 147 -15.52 -7.06 16.34
C PRO A 147 -15.40 -7.46 14.86
N LEU A 148 -14.19 -7.46 14.34
CA LEU A 148 -13.93 -7.83 12.95
C LEU A 148 -14.31 -9.30 12.72
N ARG A 149 -15.23 -9.55 11.79
CA ARG A 149 -15.53 -10.92 11.33
C ARG A 149 -14.51 -11.33 10.28
N GLN A 150 -13.35 -11.80 10.72
CA GLN A 150 -12.34 -12.32 9.80
C GLN A 150 -12.88 -13.54 9.04
N LYS A 151 -12.69 -13.53 7.71
CA LYS A 151 -12.74 -14.74 6.90
C LYS A 151 -11.33 -15.30 6.84
N ASP A 152 -11.18 -16.59 7.11
CA ASP A 152 -9.90 -17.27 7.04
C ASP A 152 -9.39 -17.22 5.58
N LYS A 153 -8.38 -16.38 5.33
CA LYS A 153 -7.78 -16.17 4.00
C LYS A 153 -6.42 -16.86 3.84
N GLY A 154 -6.04 -17.72 4.79
CA GLY A 154 -4.76 -18.42 4.77
C GLY A 154 -4.80 -19.75 4.01
N ILE A 155 -3.62 -20.29 3.70
CA ILE A 155 -3.45 -21.65 3.15
C ILE A 155 -3.93 -22.71 4.16
N LEU A 156 -3.75 -22.45 5.45
CA LEU A 156 -4.15 -23.32 6.55
C LEU A 156 -5.53 -22.93 7.06
N SER A 157 -6.40 -23.92 7.20
CA SER A 157 -7.67 -23.76 7.91
C SER A 157 -7.45 -23.68 9.43
N ASP A 158 -8.44 -23.15 10.16
CA ASP A 158 -8.44 -23.21 11.62
C ASP A 158 -8.25 -24.63 12.19
N GLN A 159 -8.78 -25.67 11.53
CA GLN A 159 -8.58 -27.06 11.96
C GLN A 159 -7.12 -27.50 11.80
N ASP A 160 -6.47 -27.13 10.71
CA ASP A 160 -5.05 -27.43 10.48
C ASP A 160 -4.18 -26.72 11.54
N ARG A 161 -4.52 -25.47 11.87
CA ARG A 161 -3.79 -24.70 12.90
C ARG A 161 -3.94 -25.32 14.28
N ASP A 162 -5.15 -25.74 14.65
CA ASP A 162 -5.40 -26.36 15.95
C ASP A 162 -4.65 -27.70 16.05
N PHE A 163 -4.68 -28.54 15.01
CA PHE A 163 -3.92 -29.79 14.95
C PHE A 163 -2.41 -29.57 15.08
N LEU A 164 -1.85 -28.61 14.32
CA LEU A 164 -0.42 -28.33 14.36
C LEU A 164 0.04 -27.74 15.69
N ARG A 165 -0.84 -27.01 16.41
CA ARG A 165 -0.53 -26.49 17.75
C ARG A 165 -0.41 -27.58 18.79
N GLU A 166 -1.26 -28.60 18.72
CA GLU A 166 -1.16 -29.79 19.57
C GLU A 166 0.18 -30.52 19.38
N GLN A 167 0.83 -30.35 18.22
CA GLN A 167 2.12 -30.94 17.88
C GLN A 167 3.34 -30.04 18.20
N ASN A 168 3.21 -29.07 19.11
CA ASN A 168 4.26 -28.11 19.53
C ASN A 168 4.71 -27.09 18.47
N SER A 169 3.82 -26.64 17.58
CA SER A 169 4.13 -25.51 16.71
C SER A 169 3.73 -24.16 17.33
N ASN A 170 4.62 -23.16 17.27
CA ASN A 170 4.34 -21.77 17.63
C ASN A 170 3.53 -21.05 16.54
N LEU A 171 2.50 -21.70 15.98
CA LEU A 171 1.68 -21.11 14.94
C LEU A 171 0.83 -19.96 15.51
N LYS A 172 0.71 -18.89 14.70
CA LYS A 172 -0.24 -17.79 14.94
C LYS A 172 -1.64 -18.35 15.20
N ALA A 173 -2.40 -17.60 15.98
CA ALA A 173 -3.65 -18.11 16.52
C ALA A 173 -4.76 -18.25 15.48
N SER A 174 -5.61 -19.26 15.67
CA SER A 174 -6.85 -19.45 14.91
C SER A 174 -7.84 -18.31 15.18
N ALA A 175 -8.84 -18.14 14.32
CA ALA A 175 -9.81 -17.04 14.40
C ALA A 175 -10.50 -16.88 15.76
N LYS A 176 -10.54 -17.94 16.58
CA LYS A 176 -11.08 -17.92 17.95
C LYS A 176 -10.28 -17.05 18.93
N ASN A 177 -8.96 -16.96 18.78
CA ASN A 177 -8.14 -16.12 19.66
C ASN A 177 -8.22 -14.63 19.29
N ASN A 178 -8.66 -14.32 18.06
CA ASN A 178 -8.83 -12.93 17.61
C ASN A 178 -10.00 -12.24 18.33
N ILE A 179 -10.99 -12.99 18.85
CA ILE A 179 -12.07 -12.41 19.68
C ILE A 179 -11.49 -11.73 20.93
N GLY A 180 -10.46 -12.32 21.55
CA GLY A 180 -9.81 -11.72 22.72
C GLY A 180 -9.02 -10.46 22.38
N GLU A 181 -8.43 -10.40 21.18
CA GLU A 181 -7.72 -9.22 20.68
C GLU A 181 -8.70 -8.08 20.37
N GLU A 182 -9.84 -8.38 19.77
CA GLU A 182 -10.94 -7.43 19.52
C GLU A 182 -11.54 -6.88 20.82
N ASP A 183 -11.74 -7.74 21.82
CA ASP A 183 -12.21 -7.30 23.15
C ASP A 183 -11.17 -6.39 23.84
N LEU A 184 -9.88 -6.71 23.72
CA LEU A 184 -8.80 -5.86 24.21
C LEU A 184 -8.75 -4.51 23.48
N LEU A 185 -8.98 -4.52 22.16
CA LEU A 185 -9.04 -3.31 21.35
C LEU A 185 -10.24 -2.44 21.74
N ALA A 186 -11.43 -3.03 21.91
CA ALA A 186 -12.62 -2.33 22.40
C ALA A 186 -12.35 -1.68 23.77
N TYR A 187 -11.73 -2.44 24.69
CA TYR A 187 -11.34 -1.93 26.00
C TYR A 187 -10.39 -0.73 25.89
N LYS A 188 -9.37 -0.81 25.02
CA LYS A 188 -8.43 0.28 24.77
C LYS A 188 -9.13 1.54 24.25
N ILE A 189 -9.99 1.41 23.25
CA ILE A 189 -10.75 2.55 22.69
C ILE A 189 -11.55 3.26 23.78
N VAL A 190 -12.17 2.50 24.68
CA VAL A 190 -13.00 3.06 25.77
C VAL A 190 -12.17 3.64 26.91
N SER A 191 -10.99 3.08 27.20
CA SER A 191 -10.20 3.42 28.41
C SER A 191 -9.05 4.40 28.17
N LEU A 192 -8.59 4.57 26.94
CA LEU A 192 -7.44 5.44 26.63
C LEU A 192 -7.69 6.96 26.60
N PRO A 193 -8.88 7.49 26.22
CA PRO A 193 -9.05 8.93 26.16
C PRO A 193 -9.12 9.52 27.58
N SER A 194 -8.32 10.55 27.82
CA SER A 194 -8.27 11.21 29.14
C SER A 194 -9.33 12.29 29.36
N ASP A 195 -10.02 12.74 28.31
CA ASP A 195 -11.07 13.78 28.39
C ASP A 195 -12.38 13.31 27.72
N LYS A 196 -12.36 13.04 26.41
CA LYS A 196 -13.60 12.72 25.66
C LYS A 196 -13.46 11.52 24.73
N LEU A 197 -14.55 10.76 24.65
CA LEU A 197 -14.71 9.65 23.71
C LEU A 197 -15.96 9.88 22.85
N PHE A 198 -15.78 9.80 21.54
CA PHE A 198 -16.87 9.82 20.57
C PHE A 198 -16.90 8.49 19.83
N LEU A 199 -18.05 7.83 19.84
CA LEU A 199 -18.26 6.55 19.17
C LEU A 199 -19.35 6.73 18.11
N SER A 200 -19.06 6.39 16.85
CA SER A 200 -19.99 6.55 15.75
C SER A 200 -20.07 5.31 14.86
N TYR A 201 -21.25 5.12 14.25
CA TYR A 201 -21.49 4.10 13.25
C TYR A 201 -22.46 4.69 12.19
N PRO A 202 -22.20 4.47 10.88
CA PRO A 202 -23.19 4.73 9.85
C PRO A 202 -24.39 3.80 9.96
N ALA A 203 -25.60 4.33 9.69
CA ALA A 203 -26.85 3.55 9.68
C ALA A 203 -27.11 2.84 8.34
N ALA A 204 -26.46 3.28 7.26
CA ALA A 204 -26.53 2.66 5.95
C ALA A 204 -25.20 2.84 5.19
N ASP A 205 -24.94 1.95 4.23
CA ASP A 205 -23.82 2.10 3.29
C ASP A 205 -24.17 3.04 2.12
N GLU A 206 -23.23 3.20 1.19
CA GLU A 206 -23.38 4.08 0.02
C GLU A 206 -24.54 3.66 -0.91
N GLU A 207 -24.95 2.39 -0.88
CA GLU A 207 -26.08 1.84 -1.65
C GLU A 207 -27.41 1.91 -0.89
N GLY A 208 -27.41 2.42 0.35
CA GLY A 208 -28.58 2.55 1.20
C GLY A 208 -28.96 1.26 1.96
N LYS A 209 -28.10 0.23 1.95
CA LYS A 209 -28.31 -0.97 2.74
C LYS A 209 -28.07 -0.68 4.21
N VAL A 210 -28.99 -1.13 5.05
CA VAL A 210 -28.93 -0.90 6.50
C VAL A 210 -27.70 -1.57 7.11
N LEU A 211 -26.94 -0.79 7.88
CA LEU A 211 -25.81 -1.25 8.68
C LEU A 211 -26.21 -1.26 10.15
N THR A 212 -25.90 -2.37 10.82
CA THR A 212 -26.23 -2.56 12.24
C THR A 212 -25.10 -2.02 13.12
N GLU A 213 -25.44 -1.47 14.29
CA GLU A 213 -24.46 -1.06 15.29
C GLU A 213 -23.72 -2.27 15.91
N SER A 214 -22.48 -2.03 16.33
CA SER A 214 -21.67 -3.03 17.03
C SER A 214 -22.30 -3.50 18.35
N ASN A 215 -22.02 -4.75 18.72
CA ASN A 215 -22.31 -5.31 20.05
C ASN A 215 -21.71 -4.46 21.19
N TYR A 216 -20.52 -3.88 20.98
CA TYR A 216 -19.86 -3.06 22.00
C TYR A 216 -20.64 -1.77 22.29
N LEU A 217 -21.16 -1.10 21.26
CA LEU A 217 -22.00 0.08 21.43
C LEU A 217 -23.27 -0.23 22.23
N ARG A 218 -23.90 -1.37 21.94
CA ARG A 218 -25.10 -1.82 22.67
C ARG A 218 -24.81 -2.07 24.15
N LYS A 219 -23.66 -2.68 24.47
CA LYS A 219 -23.23 -2.89 25.86
C LYS A 219 -22.99 -1.57 26.59
N ILE A 220 -22.39 -0.58 25.93
CA ILE A 220 -22.13 0.74 26.52
C ILE A 220 -23.42 1.53 26.74
N LYS A 221 -24.36 1.49 25.79
CA LYS A 221 -25.67 2.18 25.91
C LYS A 221 -26.60 1.56 26.97
N GLY A 222 -26.43 0.27 27.24
CA GLY A 222 -27.25 -0.48 28.20
C GLY A 222 -26.80 -0.36 29.66
N GLN A 223 -25.72 0.38 29.93
CA GLN A 223 -25.26 0.76 31.26
C GLN A 223 -25.77 2.16 31.63
#